data_AF-A0A962GNE9-F1
#
_entry.id   AF-A0A962GNE9-F1
#
_cell.length_a   1.000
_cell.length_b   1.000
_cell.length_c   1.000
_cell.angle_alpha   90.00
_cell.angle_beta   90.00
_cell.angle_gamma   90.00
#
_symmetry.space_group_name_H-M   'P 1'
#
loop_
_entity.id
_entity.type
_entity.pdbx_description
1 polymer ?
#
loop_
_entity_poly.entity_id
_entity_poly.type
_entity_poly.pdbx_seq_one_letter_code
_entity_poly.pdbx_strand_id
1 'polypeptide(L)' 'LQGNLDPVALKARPEVLSRLVRETLADFGQGPGHVFNLGHGITPDIDPEQVGLLVQTVHETSAQSRLLA' A
#
# COMPACT_ATOMS: atom_id res chain seq x y z
N LEU A 1 4.99 12.33 5.63
CA LEU A 1 4.60 11.17 6.47
C LEU A 1 5.09 9.89 5.80
N GLN A 2 5.63 8.94 6.58
CA GLN A 2 5.97 7.60 6.08
C GLN A 2 5.12 6.54 6.81
N GLY A 3 4.58 5.56 6.10
CA GLY A 3 3.73 4.50 6.68
C GLY A 3 2.34 4.43 6.04
N ASN A 4 1.38 3.69 6.61
CA ASN A 4 1.38 2.98 7.91
C ASN A 4 0.67 1.61 7.86
N LEU A 5 0.66 0.93 6.71
CA LEU A 5 -0.10 -0.32 6.53
C LEU A 5 0.40 -1.43 7.47
N ASP A 6 -0.50 -2.10 8.18
CA ASP A 6 -0.15 -3.26 9.01
C ASP A 6 0.39 -4.41 8.13
N PRO A 7 1.60 -4.96 8.39
CA PRO A 7 2.16 -6.05 7.60
C PRO A 7 1.30 -7.32 7.59
N VAL A 8 0.37 -7.52 8.53
CA VAL A 8 -0.62 -8.61 8.49
C VAL A 8 -1.46 -8.56 7.21
N ALA A 9 -1.64 -7.38 6.60
CA ALA A 9 -2.33 -7.23 5.33
C ALA A 9 -1.71 -8.08 4.20
N LEU A 10 -0.39 -8.33 4.23
CA LEU A 10 0.32 -9.16 3.24
C LEU A 10 -0.06 -10.65 3.31
N LYS A 11 -0.81 -11.08 4.32
CA LYS A 11 -1.35 -12.45 4.44
C LYS A 11 -2.81 -12.55 3.97
N ALA A 12 -3.42 -11.43 3.60
CA ALA A 12 -4.80 -11.41 3.16
C ALA A 12 -4.93 -11.94 1.72
N ARG A 13 -6.18 -12.16 1.28
CA ARG A 13 -6.45 -12.41 -0.14
C ARG A 13 -6.03 -11.19 -0.99
N PRO A 14 -5.56 -11.38 -2.24
CA PRO A 14 -5.13 -10.29 -3.12
C PRO A 14 -6.08 -9.09 -3.18
N GLU A 15 -7.39 -9.34 -3.27
CA GLU A 15 -8.40 -8.28 -3.38
C GLU A 15 -8.49 -7.45 -2.10
N VAL A 16 -8.27 -8.08 -0.94
CA VAL A 16 -8.25 -7.44 0.36
C VAL A 16 -7.00 -6.59 0.52
N LEU A 17 -5.82 -7.12 0.14
CA LEU A 17 -4.57 -6.37 0.19
C LEU A 17 -4.66 -5.10 -0.68
N SER A 18 -5.09 -5.24 -1.94
CA SER A 18 -5.21 -4.07 -2.82
C SER A 18 -6.23 -3.05 -2.31
N ARG A 19 -7.33 -3.49 -1.68
CA ARG A 19 -8.29 -2.57 -1.04
C ARG A 19 -7.66 -1.81 0.12
N LEU A 20 -6.96 -2.49 1.03
CA LEU A 20 -6.30 -1.86 2.18
C LEU A 20 -5.23 -0.84 1.73
N VAL A 21 -4.44 -1.16 0.69
CA VAL A 21 -3.47 -0.23 0.10
C VAL A 21 -4.17 1.04 -0.41
N ARG A 22 -5.29 0.90 -1.14
CA ARG A 22 -6.06 2.03 -1.66
C ARG A 22 -6.65 2.88 -0.53
N GLU A 23 -7.18 2.25 0.51
CA GLU A 23 -7.71 2.95 1.70
C GLU A 23 -6.61 3.74 2.41
N THR A 24 -5.44 3.13 2.65
CA THR A 24 -4.30 3.83 3.28
C THR A 24 -3.81 5.02 2.46
N LEU A 25 -3.80 4.93 1.13
CA LEU A 25 -3.45 6.06 0.26
C LEU A 25 -4.54 7.15 0.29
N ALA A 26 -5.81 6.77 0.30
CA ALA A 26 -6.93 7.71 0.38
C ALA A 26 -6.96 8.45 1.73
N ASP A 27 -6.61 7.77 2.83
CA ASP A 27 -6.54 8.35 4.17
C ASP A 27 -5.46 9.43 4.30
N PHE A 28 -4.35 9.31 3.56
CA PHE A 28 -3.36 10.39 3.47
C PHE A 28 -3.91 11.60 2.69
N GLY A 29 -4.72 11.35 1.65
CA GLY A 29 -5.31 12.37 0.79
C GLY A 29 -4.43 12.76 -0.40
N GLN A 30 -4.70 13.92 -0.99
CA GLN A 30 -3.97 14.44 -2.15
C GLN A 30 -2.81 15.34 -1.72
N GLY A 31 -1.77 15.38 -2.56
CA GLY A 31 -0.62 16.27 -2.40
C GLY A 31 0.70 15.55 -2.11
N PRO A 32 1.82 16.29 -2.06
CA PRO A 32 3.13 15.71 -1.86
C PRO A 32 3.37 15.30 -0.40
N GLY A 33 4.41 14.50 -0.17
CA GLY A 33 4.94 14.23 1.16
C GLY A 33 4.51 12.90 1.79
N HIS A 34 3.84 12.00 1.06
CA HIS A 34 3.63 10.62 1.48
C HIS A 34 4.71 9.69 0.94
N VAL A 35 5.33 8.94 1.84
CA VAL A 35 6.11 7.74 1.51
C VAL A 35 5.33 6.55 2.03
N PHE A 36 4.64 5.83 1.14
CA PHE A 36 3.94 4.62 1.54
C PHE A 36 4.94 3.63 2.14
N ASN A 37 4.60 3.05 3.29
CA ASN A 37 5.39 2.01 3.92
C ASN A 37 4.51 1.15 4.82
N LEU A 38 5.02 -0.01 5.21
CA LEU A 38 4.44 -0.80 6.29
C LEU A 38 4.65 -0.08 7.63
N GLY A 39 3.79 -0.37 8.62
CA GLY A 39 3.93 0.13 9.98
C GLY A 39 5.01 -0.58 10.80
N HIS A 40 5.41 -1.78 10.38
CA HIS A 40 6.47 -2.60 10.98
C HIS A 40 7.20 -3.38 9.88
N GLY A 41 8.30 -4.04 10.26
CA GLY A 41 9.06 -4.90 9.34
C GLY A 41 8.24 -6.09 8.84
N ILE A 42 8.51 -6.50 7.60
CA ILE A 42 7.98 -7.74 7.02
C ILE A 42 8.55 -8.97 7.73
N THR A 43 7.79 -10.06 7.79
CA THR A 43 8.24 -11.35 8.34
C THR A 43 8.63 -12.33 7.22
N PRO A 44 9.55 -13.29 7.48
CA PRO A 44 10.07 -14.19 6.43
C PRO A 44 9.04 -15.14 5.79
N ASP A 45 7.89 -15.33 6.42
CA ASP A 45 6.80 -16.20 5.96
C ASP A 45 5.87 -15.52 4.94
N ILE A 46 6.08 -14.23 4.64
CA ILE A 46 5.31 -13.54 3.62
C ILE A 46 5.72 -13.99 2.22
N ASP A 47 4.70 -14.31 1.41
CA ASP A 47 4.86 -14.59 0.00
C ASP A 47 5.36 -13.33 -0.75
N PRO A 48 6.52 -13.39 -1.44
CA PRO A 48 7.01 -12.27 -2.25
C PRO A 48 6.03 -11.78 -3.30
N GLU A 49 5.12 -12.62 -3.80
CA GLU A 49 4.08 -12.19 -4.76
C GLU A 49 3.11 -11.18 -4.13
N GLN A 50 2.80 -11.32 -2.84
CA GLN A 50 1.98 -10.34 -2.10
C GLN A 50 2.69 -8.99 -1.99
N VAL A 51 4.02 -9.00 -1.81
CA VAL A 51 4.82 -7.77 -1.82
C VAL A 51 4.79 -7.12 -3.21
N GLY A 52 4.90 -7.93 -4.27
CA GLY A 52 4.75 -7.46 -5.65
C GLY A 52 3.41 -6.78 -5.88
N LEU A 53 2.31 -7.40 -5.45
CA LEU A 53 0.96 -6.85 -5.54
C LEU A 53 0.82 -5.53 -4.77
N LEU A 54 1.39 -5.45 -3.56
CA LEU A 54 1.41 -4.22 -2.77
C LEU A 54 2.11 -3.09 -3.53
N VAL A 55 3.32 -3.33 -4.04
CA VAL A 55 4.11 -2.32 -4.76
C VAL A 55 3.38 -1.87 -6.03
N GLN A 56 2.84 -2.81 -6.81
CA GLN A 56 2.06 -2.51 -8.00
C GLN A 56 0.84 -1.63 -7.66
N THR A 57 0.06 -2.03 -6.65
CA THR A 57 -1.16 -1.30 -6.26
C THR A 57 -0.83 0.12 -5.80
N VAL A 58 0.27 0.31 -5.06
CA VAL A 58 0.73 1.64 -4.63
C VAL A 58 1.05 2.53 -5.83
N HIS A 59 1.80 2.03 -6.81
CA HIS A 59 2.17 2.80 -7.99
C HIS A 59 0.97 3.14 -8.87
N GLU A 60 0.10 2.17 -9.15
CA GLU A 60 -1.09 2.39 -9.99
C GLU A 60 -2.04 3.40 -9.35
N THR A 61 -2.37 3.23 -8.06
CA THR A 61 -3.31 4.09 -7.35
C THR A 61 -2.75 5.51 -7.19
N SER A 62 -1.48 5.65 -6.77
CA SER A 62 -0.88 6.97 -6.58
C SER A 62 -0.62 7.73 -7.88
N ALA A 63 -0.43 7.03 -9.01
CA ALA A 63 -0.36 7.66 -10.33
C ALA A 63 -1.73 8.23 -10.72
N GLN A 64 -2.81 7.46 -10.54
CA GLN A 64 -4.18 7.92 -10.81
C GLN A 64 -4.55 9.13 -9.96
N SER A 65 -4.25 9.13 -8.66
CA SER A 65 -4.51 10.27 -7.78
C SER A 65 -3.77 11.54 -8.20
N ARG A 66 -2.56 11.41 -8.77
CA ARG A 66 -1.77 12.56 -9.29
C ARG A 66 -2.29 13.11 -10.61
N LEU A 67 -2.95 12.29 -11.43
CA LEU A 67 -3.60 12.74 -12.67
C LEU A 67 -4.91 13.50 -12.40
N LEU A 68 -5.53 13.25 -11.26
CA LEU A 68 -6.83 13.84 -10.86
C LEU A 68 -6.69 15.05 -9.92
N ALA A 69 -5.47 15.39 -9.50
CA ALA A 69 -5.16 16.54 -8.64
C ALA A 69 -4.57 17.68 -9.47
#